data_AF-A0A382FIP1-F1
#
_entry.id   AF-A0A382FIP1-F1
#
_cell.length_a   1.000
_cell.length_b   1.000
_cell.length_c   1.000
_cell.angle_alpha   90.00
_cell.angle_beta   90.00
_cell.angle_gamma   90.00
#
_symmetry.space_group_name_H-M   'P 1'
#
loop_
_entity.id
_entity.type
_entity.pdbx_description
1 polymer ?
#
loop_
_entity_poly.entity_id
_entity_poly.type
_entity_poly.pdbx_seq_one_letter_code
_entity_poly.pdbx_strand_id
1 'polypeptide(L)' 'VAANGISTLANKKLRQIAKLDLAQIRRRAGGDTAKPYYRARNTYNIGQLPAIYQADNSVDDNPNSGGLIVGRPWT' A
#
# COMPACT_ATOMS: atom_id res chain seq x y z
N VAL A 1 -11.11 -13.90 12.09
CA VAL A 1 -9.79 -13.30 11.78
C VAL A 1 -9.41 -13.66 10.36
N ALA A 2 -8.85 -12.74 9.58
CA ALA A 2 -8.38 -13.08 8.24
C ALA A 2 -7.12 -13.97 8.33
N ALA A 3 -6.97 -14.95 7.44
CA ALA A 3 -5.87 -15.93 7.47
C ALA A 3 -4.46 -15.30 7.45
N ASN A 4 -4.33 -14.04 7.03
CA ASN A 4 -3.05 -13.32 6.99
C ASN A 4 -2.69 -12.59 8.30
N GLY A 5 -3.53 -12.63 9.34
CA GLY A 5 -3.28 -11.98 10.64
C GLY A 5 -3.25 -10.45 10.61
N ILE A 6 -3.38 -9.80 9.44
CA ILE A 6 -3.26 -8.34 9.33
C ILE A 6 -4.36 -7.64 10.13
N SER A 7 -5.56 -8.23 10.23
CA SER A 7 -6.67 -7.62 10.97
C SER A 7 -6.42 -7.46 12.48
N THR A 8 -5.47 -8.21 13.05
CA THR A 8 -5.19 -8.23 14.50
C THR A 8 -3.99 -7.37 14.91
N LEU A 9 -3.37 -6.64 13.98
CA LEU A 9 -2.28 -5.72 14.29
C LEU A 9 -2.77 -4.55 15.16
N ALA A 10 -1.86 -4.03 16.00
CA ALA A 10 -2.17 -3.13 17.11
C ALA A 10 -2.88 -1.82 16.74
N ASN A 11 -2.62 -1.25 15.55
CA ASN A 11 -3.23 0.00 15.11
C ASN A 11 -3.49 0.03 13.59
N LYS A 12 -4.24 1.03 13.12
CA LYS A 12 -4.63 1.19 11.71
C LYS A 12 -3.42 1.47 10.81
N LYS A 13 -2.39 2.17 11.30
CA LYS A 13 -1.14 2.41 10.55
C LYS A 13 -0.45 1.10 10.17
N LEU A 14 -0.22 0.21 11.15
CA LEU A 14 0.38 -1.10 10.91
C LEU A 14 -0.46 -1.95 9.94
N ARG A 15 -1.79 -1.88 10.07
CA ARG A 15 -2.71 -2.58 9.15
C ARG A 15 -2.65 -2.01 7.73
N GLN A 16 -2.51 -0.70 7.57
CA GLN A 16 -2.38 -0.05 6.27
C GLN A 16 -1.07 -0.49 5.60
N ILE A 17 0.06 -0.39 6.31
CA ILE A 17 1.38 -0.78 5.82
C ILE A 17 1.38 -2.26 5.41
N ALA A 18 0.94 -3.17 6.30
CA ALA A 18 0.92 -4.60 6.00
C ALA A 18 0.05 -4.95 4.79
N LYS A 19 -1.07 -4.23 4.56
CA LYS A 19 -1.89 -4.41 3.36
C LYS A 19 -1.17 -3.92 2.10
N LEU A 20 -0.45 -2.80 2.17
CA LEU A 20 0.34 -2.28 1.05
C LEU A 20 1.49 -3.22 0.71
N ASP A 21 2.19 -3.76 1.71
CA ASP A 21 3.24 -4.76 1.54
C ASP A 21 2.71 -6.03 0.86
N LEU A 22 1.58 -6.55 1.33
CA LEU A 22 0.93 -7.70 0.69
C LEU A 22 0.52 -7.40 -0.76
N ALA A 23 0.01 -6.19 -1.02
CA ALA A 23 -0.35 -5.77 -2.37
C ALA A 23 0.88 -5.65 -3.28
N GLN A 24 2.01 -5.12 -2.78
CA GLN A 24 3.29 -5.04 -3.49
C GLN A 24 3.81 -6.43 -3.85
N ILE A 25 3.81 -7.36 -2.89
CA ILE A 25 4.22 -8.76 -3.13
C ILE A 25 3.40 -9.38 -4.27
N ARG A 26 2.07 -9.18 -4.26
CA ARG A 26 1.18 -9.68 -5.31
C ARG A 26 1.47 -9.03 -6.66
N ARG A 27 1.68 -7.71 -6.71
CA ARG A 27 2.00 -6.98 -7.95
C ARG A 27 3.37 -7.36 -8.52
N ARG A 28 4.34 -7.68 -7.66
CA ARG A 28 5.65 -8.23 -8.07
C ARG A 28 5.56 -9.67 -8.57
N ALA A 29 4.41 -10.31 -8.37
CA ALA A 29 4.17 -11.69 -8.73
C ALA A 29 5.22 -12.69 -8.19
N GLY A 30 5.78 -12.41 -7.01
CA GLY A 30 6.88 -13.21 -6.46
C GLY A 30 8.19 -13.13 -7.25
N GLY A 31 8.35 -12.11 -8.11
CA GLY A 31 9.51 -11.92 -8.99
C GLY A 31 9.32 -12.46 -10.41
N ASP A 32 8.25 -13.21 -10.67
CA ASP A 32 7.97 -13.78 -12.00
C ASP A 32 7.16 -12.80 -12.85
N THR A 33 7.84 -12.15 -13.80
CA THR A 33 7.26 -11.14 -14.68
C THR A 33 6.35 -11.70 -15.77
N ALA A 34 6.35 -13.03 -15.99
CA ALA A 34 5.47 -13.69 -16.96
C ALA A 34 4.07 -13.97 -16.40
N LYS A 35 3.87 -13.79 -15.09
CA LYS A 35 2.57 -14.05 -14.46
C LYS A 35 1.53 -13.00 -14.85
N PRO A 36 0.25 -13.41 -15.06
CA PRO A 36 -0.82 -12.47 -15.45
C PRO A 36 -1.15 -11.42 -14.38
N TYR A 37 -0.75 -11.66 -13.13
CA TYR A 37 -0.89 -10.73 -12.01
C TYR A 37 0.33 -9.84 -11.78
N TYR A 38 1.42 -10.01 -12.55
CA TYR A 38 2.54 -9.07 -12.56
C TYR A 38 2.08 -7.69 -13.02
N ARG A 39 2.61 -6.64 -12.40
CA ARG A 39 2.41 -5.25 -12.80
C ARG A 39 3.76 -4.56 -12.92
N ALA A 40 3.96 -3.76 -13.96
CA ALA A 40 5.17 -2.94 -14.09
C ALA A 40 5.29 -1.94 -12.94
N ARG A 41 4.18 -1.28 -12.60
CA ARG A 41 4.05 -0.46 -11.38
C ARG A 41 3.73 -1.33 -10.17
N ASN A 42 4.77 -1.79 -9.48
CA ASN A 42 4.67 -2.77 -8.40
C ASN A 42 5.31 -2.34 -7.08
N THR A 43 5.90 -1.15 -7.02
CA THR A 43 6.41 -0.59 -5.77
C THR A 43 5.48 0.52 -5.29
N TYR A 44 5.05 0.51 -4.03
CA TYR A 44 4.23 1.59 -3.51
C TYR A 44 5.07 2.67 -2.83
N ASN A 45 4.61 3.92 -2.93
CA ASN A 45 5.05 4.99 -2.06
C ASN A 45 3.86 5.41 -1.16
N ILE A 46 3.97 5.21 0.15
CA ILE A 46 2.89 5.56 1.09
C ILE A 46 2.62 7.07 1.11
N GLY A 47 3.65 7.89 0.91
CA GLY A 47 3.54 9.34 0.75
C GLY A 47 2.85 9.76 -0.54
N GLN A 48 2.45 8.80 -1.39
CA GLN A 48 1.59 9.05 -2.53
C GLN A 48 0.11 8.75 -2.25
N LEU A 49 -0.26 8.24 -1.08
CA LEU A 49 -1.66 8.07 -0.70
C LEU A 49 -2.28 9.40 -0.29
N PRO A 50 -3.59 9.61 -0.54
CA PRO A 50 -4.32 10.81 -0.12
C PRO A 50 -4.57 10.86 1.39
N ALA A 51 -4.59 9.70 2.07
CA ALA A 51 -4.82 9.60 3.51
C ALA A 51 -3.91 8.53 4.12
N ILE A 52 -3.23 8.88 5.20
CA ILE A 52 -2.27 8.02 5.89
C ILE A 52 -2.67 7.90 7.35
N TYR A 53 -2.77 6.68 7.86
CA TYR A 53 -3.04 6.47 9.29
C TYR A 53 -1.80 6.73 10.13
N GLN A 54 -1.99 7.40 11.26
CA GLN A 54 -0.98 7.53 12.29
C GLN A 54 -1.11 6.44 13.36
N ALA A 55 -0.12 6.39 14.25
CA ALA A 55 0.00 5.34 15.26
C ALA A 55 -1.17 5.36 16.27
N ASP A 56 -1.73 6.53 16.53
CA ASP A 56 -2.92 6.78 17.37
C ASP A 56 -4.25 6.55 16.64
N ASN A 57 -4.21 6.08 15.39
CA ASN A 57 -5.33 5.88 14.47
C ASN A 57 -5.98 7.17 13.93
N SER A 58 -5.41 8.34 14.18
CA SER A 58 -5.75 9.55 13.43
C SER A 58 -5.35 9.41 11.96
N VAL A 59 -5.89 10.27 11.11
CA VAL A 59 -5.65 10.29 9.67
C VAL A 59 -5.03 11.62 9.31
N ASP A 60 -3.88 11.58 8.64
CA ASP A 60 -3.30 12.73 7.98
C ASP A 60 -3.66 12.70 6.49
N ASP A 61 -4.25 13.80 6.03
CA ASP A 61 -4.54 14.00 4.62
C ASP A 61 -3.31 14.55 3.91
N ASN A 62 -2.90 13.86 2.85
CA ASN A 62 -1.83 14.31 1.98
C ASN A 62 -2.41 15.25 0.92
N PRO A 63 -2.02 16.54 0.92
CA PRO A 63 -2.57 17.51 -0.03
C PRO A 63 -2.19 17.21 -1.48
N ASN A 64 -1.24 16.31 -1.73
CA ASN A 64 -0.80 15.95 -3.08
C ASN A 64 -0.37 17.17 -3.90
N SER A 65 0.32 18.12 -3.27
CA SER A 65 0.70 19.43 -3.84
C SER A 65 1.47 19.35 -5.17
N GLY A 66 2.11 18.21 -5.47
CA GLY A 66 2.74 17.92 -6.76
C GLY A 66 1.80 17.52 -7.90
N GLY A 67 0.48 17.46 -7.66
CA GLY A 67 -0.55 17.17 -8.66
C GLY A 67 -0.88 15.68 -8.86
N LEU A 68 -1.71 15.42 -9.89
CA LEU A 68 -2.12 14.08 -10.29
C LEU A 68 -0.94 13.32 -10.89
N ILE A 69 -0.54 12.22 -10.26
CA ILE A 69 0.46 11.30 -10.81
C ILE A 69 -0.27 10.03 -11.23
N VAL A 70 -0.04 9.60 -12.47
CA VAL A 70 -0.66 8.38 -13.01
C VAL A 70 -0.14 7.16 -12.25
N GLY A 71 -1.05 6.32 -11.78
CA GLY A 71 -0.72 5.03 -11.19
C GLY A 71 -0.47 5.04 -9.68
N ARG A 72 -0.59 6.20 -9.00
CA ARG A 72 -0.43 6.29 -7.54
C ARG A 72 -1.29 5.26 -6.79
N PRO A 73 -0.78 4.69 -5.68
CA PRO A 73 0.55 4.91 -5.08
C PRO A 73 1.68 4.11 -5.75
N TRP A 74 1.41 3.46 -6.89
CA TRP A 74 2.30 2.51 -7.52
C TRP A 74 3.23 3.15 -8.54
N THR A 75 4.51 2.84 -8.43
CA THR A 75 5.58 3.15 -9.38
C THR A 75 6.24 1.88 -9.89
#